data_AF-A0A559NBL0-F1
#
_entry.id   AF-A0A559NBL0-F1
#
_cell.length_a   1.000
_cell.length_b   1.000
_cell.length_c   1.000
_cell.angle_alpha   90.00
_cell.angle_beta   90.00
_cell.angle_gamma   90.00
#
_symmetry.space_group_name_H-M   'P 1'
#
loop_
_entity.id
_entity.type
_entity.pdbx_description
1 polymer ?
#
loop_
_entity_poly.entity_id
_entity_poly.type
_entity_poly.pdbx_seq_one_letter_code
_entity_poly.pdbx_strand_id
1 'polypeptide(L)'
;MKKIVLLLLVLNFGCMKNIAKLPKSAKIMVKYRVLDEEISPNNTNCANKVAPYLQMKDHDCSFKIEEFEFDIERKYVLNKNGSLKEYWRYLAEGPLTYSMQQLNGDLKFKSHEKLNNFNIKVKEDRTAIIDNNTIFKIERIFEKEKLILIEKGNKNILGGRRILYAYK
;
A
#
# COMPACT_ATOMS: atom_id res chain seq x y z
N MET A 1 56.70 25.12 23.09
CA MET A 1 56.14 24.55 21.84
C MET A 1 55.66 23.12 22.11
N LYS A 2 54.35 22.90 22.25
CA LYS A 2 53.76 21.54 22.27
C LYS A 2 52.73 21.49 21.14
N LYS A 3 53.06 20.79 20.05
CA LYS A 3 52.12 20.52 18.95
C LYS A 3 51.16 19.44 19.43
N ILE A 4 49.92 19.82 19.71
CA ILE A 4 48.81 18.89 19.89
C ILE A 4 48.30 18.59 18.48
N VAL A 5 48.59 17.39 17.99
CA VAL A 5 48.02 16.86 16.75
C VAL A 5 46.64 16.33 17.11
N LEU A 6 45.60 17.10 16.77
CA LEU A 6 44.21 16.69 16.92
C LEU A 6 43.84 15.79 15.73
N LEU A 7 43.83 14.47 15.96
CA LEU A 7 43.41 13.49 14.96
C LEU A 7 41.88 13.44 14.95
N LEU A 8 41.25 14.12 13.99
CA LEU A 8 39.80 14.03 13.73
C LEU A 8 39.50 12.71 13.01
N LEU A 9 39.10 11.69 13.77
CA LEU A 9 38.44 10.49 13.23
C LEU A 9 37.03 10.88 12.77
N VAL A 10 36.88 11.15 11.48
CA VAL A 10 35.56 11.27 10.84
C VAL A 10 34.98 9.85 10.73
N LEU A 11 34.16 9.48 11.71
CA LEU A 11 33.32 8.29 11.66
C LEU A 11 32.28 8.46 10.56
N ASN A 12 32.63 8.08 9.33
CA ASN A 12 31.67 7.80 8.27
C ASN A 12 30.92 6.50 8.63
N PHE A 13 30.04 6.56 9.62
CA PHE A 13 28.94 5.61 9.71
C PHE A 13 28.00 5.90 8.54
N GLY A 14 28.33 5.32 7.38
CA GLY A 14 27.37 5.14 6.31
C GLY A 14 26.20 4.37 6.91
N CYS A 15 25.10 5.08 7.16
CA CYS A 15 23.86 4.49 7.65
C CYS A 15 23.40 3.50 6.57
N MET A 16 23.70 2.21 6.75
CA MET A 16 23.16 1.16 5.89
C MET A 16 21.65 1.27 6.00
N LYS A 17 21.01 1.75 4.92
CA LYS A 17 19.57 1.86 4.82
C LYS A 17 19.00 0.45 5.06
N ASN A 18 18.41 0.21 6.23
CA ASN A 18 17.79 -1.07 6.55
C ASN A 18 16.71 -1.34 5.50
N ILE A 19 16.95 -2.30 4.62
CA ILE A 19 15.99 -2.68 3.58
C ILE A 19 14.87 -3.45 4.28
N ALA A 20 13.66 -2.89 4.27
CA ALA A 20 12.49 -3.56 4.80
C ALA A 20 12.24 -4.89 4.06
N LYS A 21 12.11 -5.99 4.81
CA LYS A 21 11.90 -7.34 4.28
C LYS A 21 10.67 -7.97 4.90
N LEU A 22 9.84 -8.59 4.06
CA LEU A 22 8.65 -9.29 4.53
C LEU A 22 8.97 -10.61 5.24
N PRO A 23 8.23 -10.99 6.30
CA PRO A 23 8.34 -12.30 6.93
C PRO A 23 8.14 -13.42 5.92
N LYS A 24 8.88 -14.54 6.02
CA LYS A 24 8.87 -15.64 5.02
C LYS A 24 7.47 -16.21 4.72
N SER A 25 6.60 -16.26 5.71
CA SER A 25 5.23 -16.76 5.60
C SER A 25 4.23 -15.76 5.01
N ALA A 26 4.62 -14.49 4.84
CA ALA A 26 3.69 -13.43 4.46
C ALA A 26 3.04 -13.71 3.11
N LYS A 27 1.71 -13.68 3.10
CA LYS A 27 0.87 -13.78 1.90
C LYS A 27 0.03 -12.52 1.77
N ILE A 28 0.10 -11.86 0.62
CA ILE A 28 -0.71 -10.67 0.35
C ILE A 28 -2.17 -11.08 0.20
N MET A 29 -3.04 -10.40 0.93
CA MET A 29 -4.48 -10.65 0.97
C MET A 29 -5.29 -9.50 0.38
N VAL A 30 -4.79 -8.27 0.52
CA VAL A 30 -5.47 -7.07 0.05
C VAL A 30 -4.46 -6.09 -0.55
N LYS A 31 -4.85 -5.43 -1.63
CA LYS A 31 -4.23 -4.18 -2.10
C LYS A 31 -5.20 -3.03 -1.86
N TYR A 32 -4.69 -1.91 -1.39
CA TYR A 32 -5.40 -0.64 -1.34
C TYR A 32 -4.74 0.35 -2.29
N ARG A 33 -5.57 1.10 -3.02
CA ARG A 33 -5.17 2.38 -3.61
C ARG A 33 -5.85 3.46 -2.77
N VAL A 34 -5.04 4.33 -2.18
CA VAL A 34 -5.51 5.36 -1.26
C VAL A 34 -5.03 6.74 -1.71
N LEU A 35 -5.74 7.80 -1.34
CA LEU A 35 -5.17 9.14 -1.36
C LEU A 35 -4.00 9.20 -0.37
N ASP A 36 -3.00 10.02 -0.66
CA ASP A 36 -1.82 10.13 0.20
C ASP A 36 -2.05 11.05 1.40
N GLU A 37 -1.02 11.11 2.24
CA GLU A 37 -1.06 11.75 3.56
C GLU A 37 -1.31 13.27 3.50
N GLU A 38 -1.10 13.88 2.33
CA GLU A 38 -1.30 15.32 2.11
C GLU A 38 -2.75 15.62 1.70
N ILE A 39 -3.33 14.75 0.87
CA ILE A 39 -4.67 14.96 0.31
C ILE A 39 -5.75 14.44 1.26
N SER A 40 -5.54 13.27 1.87
CA SER A 40 -6.55 12.60 2.69
C SER A 40 -7.15 13.46 3.81
N PRO A 41 -6.36 14.15 4.65
CA PRO A 41 -6.90 14.94 5.76
C PRO A 41 -7.86 16.06 5.34
N ASN A 42 -7.79 16.49 4.07
CA ASN A 42 -8.58 17.59 3.52
C ASN A 42 -9.68 17.11 2.57
N ASN A 43 -9.79 15.80 2.31
CA ASN A 43 -10.73 15.25 1.34
C ASN A 43 -12.09 14.98 2.00
N THR A 44 -13.12 15.69 1.55
CA THR A 44 -14.46 15.64 2.15
C THR A 44 -15.29 14.42 1.73
N ASN A 45 -14.80 13.61 0.79
CA ASN A 45 -15.53 12.44 0.30
C ASN A 45 -15.69 11.37 1.38
N CYS A 46 -14.79 11.32 2.36
CA CYS A 46 -14.89 10.44 3.51
C CYS A 46 -15.42 11.17 4.73
N ALA A 47 -16.71 11.50 4.67
CA ALA A 47 -17.29 12.55 5.48
C ALA A 47 -17.34 12.29 7.00
N ASN A 48 -17.15 11.08 7.51
CA ASN A 48 -17.28 10.85 8.96
C ASN A 48 -16.38 9.74 9.51
N LYS A 49 -15.51 10.16 10.44
CA LYS A 49 -14.76 9.38 11.42
C LYS A 49 -13.71 8.42 10.85
N VAL A 50 -12.46 8.86 10.90
CA VAL A 50 -11.29 8.06 10.58
C VAL A 50 -10.97 7.13 11.76
N ALA A 51 -11.07 5.82 11.56
CA ALA A 51 -10.72 4.82 12.56
C ALA A 51 -9.27 4.35 12.42
N PRO A 52 -8.59 3.90 13.49
CA PRO A 52 -7.35 3.15 13.36
C PRO A 52 -7.55 1.92 12.46
N TYR A 53 -6.57 1.57 11.63
CA TYR A 53 -6.70 0.50 10.63
C TYR A 53 -7.20 -0.83 11.21
N LEU A 54 -6.70 -1.23 12.39
CA LEU A 54 -7.13 -2.47 13.06
C LEU A 54 -8.59 -2.45 13.56
N GLN A 55 -9.19 -1.27 13.66
CA GLN A 55 -10.58 -1.06 14.10
C GLN A 55 -11.50 -0.74 12.92
N MET A 56 -10.95 -0.63 11.71
CA MET A 56 -11.68 -0.29 10.50
C MET A 56 -12.70 -1.37 10.16
N LYS A 57 -13.93 -0.96 9.91
CA LYS A 57 -15.01 -1.78 9.37
C LYS A 57 -14.98 -1.75 7.84
N ASP A 58 -15.63 -2.73 7.21
CA ASP A 58 -15.61 -2.84 5.75
C ASP A 58 -16.23 -1.64 5.00
N HIS A 59 -17.11 -0.87 5.65
CA HIS A 59 -17.72 0.32 5.06
C HIS A 59 -17.00 1.62 5.39
N ASP A 60 -16.00 1.58 6.27
CA ASP A 60 -15.19 2.75 6.57
C ASP A 60 -14.34 3.08 5.34
N CYS A 61 -14.42 4.32 4.88
CA CYS A 61 -13.76 4.74 3.65
C CYS A 61 -12.39 5.40 3.90
N SER A 62 -12.01 5.59 5.15
CA SER A 62 -10.70 6.11 5.56
C SER A 62 -10.19 5.41 6.81
N PHE A 63 -8.86 5.38 6.97
CA PHE A 63 -8.22 4.82 8.14
C PHE A 63 -6.95 5.56 8.54
N LYS A 64 -6.54 5.34 9.80
CA LYS A 64 -5.28 5.81 10.36
C LYS A 64 -4.31 4.70 10.67
N ILE A 65 -3.03 4.95 10.39
CA ILE A 65 -1.91 4.13 10.84
C ILE A 65 -0.86 5.10 11.37
N GLU A 66 -0.56 5.01 12.66
CA GLU A 66 0.30 5.99 13.33
C GLU A 66 -0.20 7.43 13.07
N GLU A 67 0.66 8.33 12.58
CA GLU A 67 0.29 9.69 12.18
C GLU A 67 -0.38 9.81 10.80
N PHE A 68 -0.39 8.75 9.99
CA PHE A 68 -0.87 8.82 8.61
C PHE A 68 -2.36 8.55 8.50
N GLU A 69 -3.05 9.40 7.76
CA GLU A 69 -4.44 9.26 7.37
C GLU A 69 -4.52 8.92 5.88
N PHE A 70 -5.33 7.92 5.54
CA PHE A 70 -5.50 7.42 4.19
C PHE A 70 -6.97 7.24 3.87
N ASP A 71 -7.41 7.83 2.75
CA ASP A 71 -8.74 7.58 2.18
C ASP A 71 -8.66 6.52 1.11
N ILE A 72 -9.49 5.51 1.23
CA ILE A 72 -9.54 4.40 0.28
C ILE A 72 -10.26 4.88 -0.98
N GLU A 73 -9.59 4.77 -2.13
CA GLU A 73 -10.26 4.91 -3.43
C GLU A 73 -10.67 3.53 -3.96
N ARG A 74 -9.80 2.53 -3.79
CA ARG A 74 -9.97 1.16 -4.30
C ARG A 74 -9.43 0.12 -3.32
N LYS A 75 -10.13 -1.01 -3.20
CA LYS A 75 -9.69 -2.22 -2.47
C LYS A 75 -9.77 -3.42 -3.41
N TYR A 76 -8.70 -4.22 -3.44
CA TYR A 76 -8.60 -5.43 -4.24
C TYR A 76 -8.40 -6.60 -3.28
N VAL A 77 -9.41 -7.45 -3.13
CA VAL A 77 -9.35 -8.64 -2.28
C VAL A 77 -8.78 -9.79 -3.09
N LEU A 78 -7.78 -10.48 -2.54
CA LEU A 78 -7.05 -11.51 -3.26
C LEU A 78 -7.36 -12.91 -2.73
N ASN A 79 -7.27 -13.89 -3.61
CA ASN A 79 -7.21 -15.29 -3.21
C ASN A 79 -5.78 -15.70 -2.83
N LYS A 80 -5.63 -16.95 -2.37
CA LYS A 80 -4.35 -17.50 -1.90
C LYS A 80 -3.21 -17.51 -2.95
N ASN A 81 -3.55 -17.40 -4.24
CA ASN A 81 -2.59 -17.39 -5.35
C ASN A 81 -2.23 -15.95 -5.79
N GLY A 82 -2.77 -14.94 -5.09
CA GLY A 82 -2.56 -13.53 -5.42
C GLY A 82 -3.43 -13.03 -6.57
N SER A 83 -4.37 -13.83 -7.07
CA SER A 83 -5.33 -13.38 -8.08
C SER A 83 -6.51 -12.66 -7.44
N LEU A 84 -7.14 -11.76 -8.20
CA LEU A 84 -8.31 -11.01 -7.75
C LEU A 84 -9.48 -11.95 -7.40
N LYS A 85 -10.10 -11.70 -6.24
CA LYS A 85 -11.32 -12.35 -5.76
C LYS A 85 -12.49 -11.37 -5.79
N GLU A 86 -12.28 -10.14 -5.34
CA GLU A 86 -13.28 -9.07 -5.34
C GLU A 86 -12.61 -7.72 -5.58
N TYR A 87 -13.35 -6.79 -6.17
CA TYR A 87 -12.91 -5.43 -6.43
C TYR A 87 -13.90 -4.43 -5.86
N TRP A 88 -13.43 -3.47 -5.07
CA TRP A 88 -14.30 -2.50 -4.41
C TRP A 88 -13.88 -1.08 -4.81
N ARG A 89 -14.88 -0.27 -5.18
CA ARG A 89 -14.75 1.15 -5.45
C ARG A 89 -15.37 1.93 -4.32
N TYR A 90 -14.58 2.72 -3.60
CA TYR A 90 -15.11 3.56 -2.54
C TYR A 90 -15.61 4.87 -3.13
N LEU A 91 -16.87 5.19 -2.83
CA LEU A 91 -17.55 6.44 -3.14
C LEU A 91 -17.96 7.11 -1.82
N ALA A 92 -18.48 8.33 -1.89
CA ALA A 92 -18.92 9.06 -0.71
C ALA A 92 -20.06 8.32 0.04
N GLU A 93 -20.88 7.58 -0.69
CA GLU A 93 -22.00 6.79 -0.18
C GLU A 93 -21.57 5.42 0.37
N GLY A 94 -20.30 5.04 0.21
CA GLY A 94 -19.73 3.76 0.62
C GLY A 94 -19.15 2.93 -0.52
N PRO A 95 -18.70 1.70 -0.23
CA PRO A 95 -18.05 0.84 -1.23
C PRO A 95 -19.05 0.17 -2.18
N LEU A 96 -18.86 0.37 -3.48
CA LEU A 96 -19.43 -0.49 -4.52
C LEU A 96 -18.55 -1.72 -4.70
N THR A 97 -19.10 -2.90 -4.39
CA THR A 97 -18.37 -4.18 -4.44
C THR A 97 -18.72 -4.97 -5.70
N TYR A 98 -17.69 -5.52 -6.34
CA TYR A 98 -17.81 -6.33 -7.55
C TYR A 98 -17.18 -7.70 -7.32
N SER A 99 -17.97 -8.75 -7.48
CA SER A 99 -17.50 -10.14 -7.51
C SER A 99 -16.84 -10.48 -8.85
N MET A 100 -16.06 -11.57 -8.91
CA MET A 100 -15.51 -12.03 -10.19
C MET A 100 -16.58 -12.36 -11.23
N GLN A 101 -17.75 -12.85 -10.82
CA GLN A 101 -18.85 -13.13 -11.76
C GLN A 101 -19.34 -11.84 -12.43
N GLN A 102 -19.56 -10.77 -11.67
CA GLN A 102 -19.98 -9.47 -12.20
C GLN A 102 -18.89 -8.87 -13.11
N LEU A 103 -17.63 -8.91 -12.69
CA LEU A 103 -16.51 -8.41 -13.49
C LEU A 103 -16.32 -9.19 -14.80
N ASN A 104 -16.56 -10.49 -14.79
CA ASN A 104 -16.49 -11.31 -16.01
C ASN A 104 -17.71 -11.11 -16.92
N GLY A 105 -18.85 -10.66 -16.37
CA GLY A 105 -20.02 -10.23 -17.13
C GLY A 105 -19.85 -8.87 -17.80
N ASP A 106 -19.00 -7.99 -17.26
CA ASP A 106 -18.68 -6.68 -17.84
C ASP A 106 -17.17 -6.53 -18.11
N LEU A 107 -16.74 -7.12 -19.23
CA LEU A 107 -15.34 -7.10 -19.65
C LEU A 107 -14.82 -5.69 -19.98
N LYS A 108 -15.71 -4.77 -20.40
CA LYS A 108 -15.34 -3.38 -20.70
C LYS A 108 -14.96 -2.66 -19.41
N PHE A 109 -15.80 -2.77 -18.38
CA PHE A 109 -15.50 -2.23 -17.06
C PHE A 109 -14.24 -2.85 -16.45
N LYS A 110 -14.13 -4.18 -16.49
CA LYS A 110 -12.96 -4.91 -15.99
C LYS A 110 -11.65 -4.45 -16.66
N SER A 111 -11.68 -4.24 -17.98
CA SER A 111 -10.54 -3.73 -18.73
C SER A 111 -10.22 -2.27 -18.39
N HIS A 112 -11.25 -1.43 -18.29
CA HIS A 112 -11.11 -0.01 -17.93
C HIS A 112 -10.43 0.16 -16.56
N GLU A 113 -10.84 -0.63 -15.57
CA GLU A 113 -10.26 -0.64 -14.23
C GLU A 113 -8.93 -1.43 -14.15
N LYS A 114 -8.40 -1.91 -15.29
CA LYS A 114 -7.14 -2.66 -15.42
C LYS A 114 -7.08 -3.91 -14.55
N LEU A 115 -8.20 -4.65 -14.48
CA LEU A 115 -8.35 -5.87 -13.67
C LEU A 115 -8.13 -7.17 -14.46
N ASN A 116 -7.78 -7.06 -15.74
CA ASN A 116 -7.49 -8.21 -16.57
C ASN A 116 -6.17 -8.87 -16.14
N ASN A 117 -6.17 -10.20 -16.01
CA ASN A 117 -5.02 -11.00 -15.59
C ASN A 117 -4.38 -10.55 -14.27
N PHE A 118 -5.19 -9.96 -13.37
CA PHE A 118 -4.72 -9.39 -12.11
C PHE A 118 -4.02 -10.44 -11.24
N ASN A 119 -2.75 -10.19 -10.91
CA ASN A 119 -1.96 -11.05 -10.03
C ASN A 119 -0.95 -10.26 -9.20
N ILE A 120 -0.86 -10.57 -7.90
CA ILE A 120 0.12 -9.99 -6.99
C ILE A 120 0.95 -11.10 -6.35
N LYS A 121 2.27 -10.89 -6.29
CA LYS A 121 3.22 -11.81 -5.66
C LYS A 121 4.24 -11.03 -4.84
N VAL A 122 4.82 -11.67 -3.83
CA VAL A 122 6.00 -11.15 -3.13
C VAL A 122 7.22 -11.56 -3.94
N LYS A 123 8.16 -10.64 -4.17
CA LYS A 123 9.44 -10.95 -4.83
C LYS A 123 10.22 -11.96 -3.98
N GLU A 124 11.02 -12.82 -4.61
CA GLU A 124 11.75 -13.90 -3.92
C GLU A 124 12.63 -13.41 -2.76
N ASP A 125 13.32 -12.28 -2.95
CA ASP A 125 14.15 -11.65 -1.91
C ASP A 125 13.35 -10.93 -0.80
N ARG A 126 12.02 -10.87 -0.95
CA ARG A 126 11.05 -10.30 -0.02
C ARG A 126 11.18 -8.80 0.25
N THR A 127 11.90 -8.08 -0.61
CA THR A 127 12.11 -6.62 -0.52
C THR A 127 11.13 -5.81 -1.38
N ALA A 128 10.31 -6.49 -2.18
CA ALA A 128 9.41 -5.88 -3.14
C ALA A 128 8.14 -6.72 -3.36
N ILE A 129 7.11 -6.04 -3.88
CA ILE A 129 5.87 -6.64 -4.36
C ILE A 129 5.85 -6.58 -5.88
N ILE A 130 5.52 -7.70 -6.52
CA ILE A 130 5.28 -7.79 -7.96
C ILE A 130 3.76 -7.68 -8.13
N ASP A 131 3.30 -6.57 -8.69
CA ASP A 131 1.90 -6.30 -8.98
C ASP A 131 1.71 -6.29 -10.49
N ASN A 132 1.15 -7.39 -10.99
CA ASN A 132 1.14 -7.73 -12.40
C ASN A 132 2.57 -7.75 -12.95
N ASN A 133 2.88 -6.82 -13.86
CA ASN A 133 4.20 -6.70 -14.47
C ASN A 133 5.04 -5.56 -13.86
N THR A 134 4.57 -4.96 -12.76
CA THR A 134 5.26 -3.85 -12.10
C THR A 134 5.89 -4.31 -10.80
N ILE A 135 7.13 -3.91 -10.55
CA ILE A 135 7.84 -4.18 -9.30
C ILE A 135 7.80 -2.94 -8.43
N PHE A 136 7.22 -3.09 -7.24
CA PHE A 136 7.09 -2.05 -6.23
C PHE A 136 8.03 -2.32 -5.05
N LYS A 137 8.92 -1.37 -4.76
CA LYS A 137 9.80 -1.44 -3.59
C LYS A 137 9.04 -1.11 -2.32
N ILE A 138 9.37 -1.81 -1.24
CA ILE A 138 8.78 -1.57 0.08
C ILE A 138 9.46 -0.37 0.71
N GLU A 139 8.67 0.64 1.07
CA GLU A 139 9.13 1.79 1.87
C GLU A 139 9.14 1.42 3.34
N ARG A 140 8.02 0.89 3.83
CA ARG A 140 7.80 0.60 5.24
C ARG A 140 6.89 -0.60 5.43
N ILE A 141 7.13 -1.35 6.49
CA ILE A 141 6.25 -2.43 6.95
C ILE A 141 5.72 -2.04 8.33
N PHE A 142 4.41 -1.96 8.46
CA PHE A 142 3.72 -1.81 9.73
C PHE A 142 3.41 -3.22 10.25
N GLU A 143 4.31 -3.78 11.06
CA GLU A 143 4.25 -5.19 11.47
C GLU A 143 2.99 -5.51 12.28
N LYS A 144 2.58 -4.59 13.17
CA LYS A 144 1.40 -4.74 14.01
C LYS A 144 0.11 -4.79 13.19
N GLU A 145 -0.02 -3.91 12.20
CA GLU A 145 -1.17 -3.82 11.28
C GLU A 145 -1.10 -4.84 10.15
N LYS A 146 0.06 -5.51 9.97
CA LYS A 146 0.41 -6.34 8.82
C LYS A 146 0.16 -5.61 7.49
N LEU A 147 0.67 -4.39 7.41
CA LEU A 147 0.58 -3.53 6.23
C LEU A 147 1.95 -3.21 5.66
N ILE A 148 1.96 -2.99 4.35
CA ILE A 148 3.15 -2.66 3.57
C ILE A 148 2.84 -1.38 2.82
N LEU A 149 3.65 -0.35 3.05
CA LEU A 149 3.61 0.89 2.30
C LEU A 149 4.68 0.84 1.21
N ILE A 150 4.28 1.17 -0.02
CA ILE A 150 5.18 1.20 -1.18
C ILE A 150 5.84 2.57 -1.32
N GLU A 151 7.10 2.56 -1.76
CA GLU A 151 7.85 3.79 -2.06
C GLU A 151 7.09 4.68 -3.05
N LYS A 152 7.00 5.98 -2.75
CA LYS A 152 6.60 6.97 -3.77
C LYS A 152 7.64 6.89 -4.90
N GLY A 153 7.22 6.53 -6.11
CA GLY A 153 8.12 6.48 -7.27
C GLY A 153 8.71 7.85 -7.59
N ASN A 154 9.79 7.90 -8.39
CA ASN A 154 10.52 9.11 -8.81
C ASN A 154 9.67 10.16 -9.57
N LYS A 155 8.45 9.79 -9.93
CA LYS A 155 7.42 10.70 -10.44
C LYS A 155 6.19 10.43 -9.58
N ASN A 156 5.41 11.48 -9.37
CA ASN A 156 4.09 11.47 -8.78
C ASN A 156 3.09 10.64 -9.67
N ILE A 157 3.42 9.39 -10.02
CA ILE A 157 2.76 8.55 -11.06
C ILE A 157 1.30 8.27 -10.68
N LEU A 158 1.00 8.32 -9.38
CA LEU A 158 -0.34 8.16 -8.88
C LEU A 158 -0.99 9.49 -8.50
N GLY A 159 -0.36 10.64 -8.74
CA GLY A 159 -0.94 11.98 -8.51
C GLY A 159 -1.49 12.17 -7.10
N GLY A 160 -0.66 12.01 -6.06
CA GLY A 160 -1.10 12.10 -4.67
C GLY A 160 -1.88 10.86 -4.18
N ARG A 161 -1.54 9.68 -4.69
CA ARG A 161 -2.06 8.40 -4.18
C ARG A 161 -0.92 7.50 -3.71
N ARG A 162 -1.21 6.66 -2.72
CA ARG A 162 -0.34 5.56 -2.28
C ARG A 162 -0.93 4.20 -2.64
N ILE A 163 -0.05 3.21 -2.60
CA ILE A 163 -0.42 1.80 -2.62
C ILE A 163 -0.02 1.19 -1.30
N LEU A 164 -0.96 0.51 -0.64
CA LEU A 164 -0.71 -0.32 0.52
C LEU A 164 -1.09 -1.76 0.22
N TYR A 165 -0.38 -2.71 0.83
CA TYR A 165 -0.73 -4.13 0.79
C TYR A 165 -0.91 -4.67 2.21
N ALA A 166 -2.01 -5.38 2.45
CA ALA A 166 -2.21 -6.14 3.68
C ALA A 166 -1.79 -7.59 3.50
N TYR A 167 -1.12 -8.15 4.50
CA TYR A 167 -0.66 -9.54 4.51
C TYR A 167 -1.11 -10.29 5.75
N LYS A 168 -1.03 -11.63 5.69
CA LYS A 168 -1.23 -12.50 6.85
C LYS A 168 0.02 -13.30 7.20
#